data_AF-A0A2T0RHU7-F1
#
_entry.id   AF-A0A2T0RHU7-F1
#
_cell.length_a   1.000
_cell.length_b   1.000
_cell.length_c   1.000
_cell.angle_alpha   90.00
_cell.angle_beta   90.00
_cell.angle_gamma   90.00
#
_symmetry.space_group_name_H-M   'P 1'
#
loop_
_entity.id
_entity.type
_entity.pdbx_description
1 polymer ?
#
loop_
_entity_poly.entity_id
_entity_poly.type
_entity_poly.pdbx_seq_one_letter_code
_entity_poly.pdbx_strand_id
1 'polypeptide(L)'
;MGLLSVLVAGAAAWVFGALWYSVLSQRWLEAAELGEGDIDPANPIPYIISFLCAVLVAGMTRHILVGSGVETLGGGFVSGLGLGLFIATPWIVTNYLYSQRKPALIVIDGGYATLGCAIIGAVLMFF
;
A
#
# COMPACT_ATOMS: atom_id res chain seq x y z
N MET A 1 -19.53 8.24 0.65
CA MET A 1 -18.43 7.66 -0.17
C MET A 1 -18.59 7.86 -1.69
N GLY A 2 -18.13 8.96 -2.29
CA GLY A 2 -18.14 9.16 -3.76
C GLY A 2 -16.84 8.75 -4.46
N LEU A 3 -16.69 9.04 -5.76
CA LEU A 3 -15.41 8.86 -6.47
C LEU A 3 -14.27 9.67 -5.82
N LEU A 4 -14.59 10.87 -5.30
CA LEU A 4 -13.64 11.73 -4.60
C LEU A 4 -13.02 11.05 -3.38
N SER A 5 -13.80 10.29 -2.59
CA SER A 5 -13.25 9.62 -1.40
C SER A 5 -12.23 8.54 -1.77
N VAL A 6 -12.44 7.85 -2.90
CA VAL A 6 -11.50 6.85 -3.43
C VAL A 6 -10.20 7.50 -3.87
N LEU A 7 -10.28 8.62 -4.60
CA LEU A 7 -9.09 9.35 -5.04
C LEU A 7 -8.29 9.90 -3.87
N VAL A 8 -8.95 10.47 -2.86
CA VAL A 8 -8.29 10.98 -1.65
C VAL A 8 -7.65 9.86 -0.84
N ALA A 9 -8.34 8.73 -0.66
CA ALA A 9 -7.79 7.57 0.04
C ALA A 9 -6.58 6.95 -0.69
N GLY A 10 -6.68 6.80 -2.01
CA GLY A 10 -5.57 6.33 -2.84
C GLY A 10 -4.37 7.28 -2.79
N ALA A 11 -4.59 8.59 -2.88
CA ALA A 11 -3.55 9.60 -2.75
C ALA A 11 -2.88 9.58 -1.37
N ALA A 12 -3.66 9.45 -0.29
CA ALA A 12 -3.12 9.37 1.07
C ALA A 12 -2.17 8.18 1.25
N ALA A 13 -2.56 6.99 0.76
CA ALA A 13 -1.70 5.81 0.81
C ALA A 13 -0.49 5.91 -0.12
N TRP A 14 -0.63 6.56 -1.28
CA TRP A 14 0.49 6.78 -2.20
C TRP A 14 1.54 7.73 -1.62
N VAL A 15 1.12 8.84 -1.01
CA VAL A 15 2.02 9.75 -0.26
C VAL A 15 2.67 9.03 0.91
N PHE A 16 1.90 8.23 1.66
CA PHE A 16 2.46 7.37 2.70
C PHE A 16 3.52 6.43 2.16
N GLY A 17 3.31 5.81 0.99
CA GLY A 17 4.30 4.97 0.32
C GLY A 17 5.59 5.73 0.02
N ALA A 18 5.49 6.92 -0.56
CA ALA A 18 6.66 7.77 -0.81
C ALA A 18 7.43 8.06 0.49
N LEU A 19 6.73 8.37 1.58
CA LEU A 19 7.35 8.59 2.89
C LEU A 19 7.99 7.31 3.45
N TRP A 20 7.28 6.18 3.39
CA TRP A 20 7.76 4.89 3.88
C TRP A 20 9.08 4.47 3.23
N TYR A 21 9.14 4.51 1.90
CA TYR A 21 10.35 4.15 1.16
C TYR A 21 11.44 5.23 1.25
N SER A 22 11.11 6.49 1.52
CA SER A 22 12.12 7.51 1.78
C SER A 22 12.83 7.29 3.12
N VAL A 23 12.06 6.98 4.18
CA VAL A 23 12.57 6.72 5.54
C VAL A 23 13.36 5.41 5.61
N LEU A 24 12.91 4.38 4.91
CA LEU A 24 13.56 3.07 4.87
C LEU A 24 14.50 2.88 3.66
N SER A 25 14.80 3.95 2.93
CA SER A 25 15.50 3.93 1.63
C SER A 25 16.74 3.04 1.61
N GLN A 26 17.69 3.23 2.54
CA GLN A 26 18.91 2.43 2.60
C GLN A 26 18.65 0.94 2.82
N ARG A 27 17.74 0.61 3.76
CA ARG A 27 17.37 -0.78 4.07
C ARG A 27 16.63 -1.44 2.91
N TRP A 28 15.78 -0.67 2.24
CA TRP A 28 15.04 -1.13 1.07
C TRP A 28 15.98 -1.38 -0.12
N LEU A 29 16.90 -0.45 -0.43
CA LEU A 29 17.93 -0.64 -1.47
C LEU A 29 18.76 -1.90 -1.22
N GLU A 30 19.27 -2.08 0.01
CA GLU A 30 20.06 -3.26 0.38
C GLU A 30 19.24 -4.55 0.26
N ALA A 31 17.98 -4.53 0.69
CA ALA A 31 17.07 -5.67 0.64
C ALA A 31 16.61 -6.01 -0.79
N ALA A 32 16.46 -4.99 -1.63
CA ALA A 32 16.12 -5.10 -3.05
C ALA A 32 17.33 -5.46 -3.93
N GLU A 33 18.53 -5.38 -3.37
CA GLU A 33 19.81 -5.61 -4.08
C GLU A 33 20.02 -4.60 -5.21
N LEU A 34 19.63 -3.35 -4.96
CA LEU A 34 19.75 -2.23 -5.89
C LEU A 34 20.76 -1.22 -5.33
N GLY A 35 21.54 -0.61 -6.22
CA GLY A 35 22.31 0.60 -5.94
C GLY A 35 21.49 1.87 -6.16
N GLU A 36 21.93 2.99 -5.61
CA GLU A 36 21.29 4.30 -5.83
C GLU A 36 21.24 4.67 -7.32
N GLY A 37 22.27 4.28 -8.09
CA GLY A 37 22.35 4.52 -9.53
C GLY A 37 21.42 3.65 -10.38
N ASP A 38 20.80 2.61 -9.81
CA ASP A 38 19.82 1.77 -10.51
C ASP A 38 18.43 2.43 -10.53
N ILE A 39 18.23 3.49 -9.73
CA ILE A 39 16.97 4.23 -9.67
C ILE A 39 17.05 5.41 -10.61
N ASP A 40 16.17 5.40 -11.61
CA ASP A 40 15.96 6.55 -12.48
C ASP A 40 14.77 7.40 -11.95
N PRO A 41 15.03 8.52 -11.24
CA PRO A 41 13.97 9.38 -10.74
C PRO A 41 13.27 10.17 -11.86
N ALA A 42 13.87 10.26 -13.05
CA ALA A 42 13.26 10.94 -14.18
C ALA A 42 12.21 10.06 -14.88
N ASN A 43 12.22 8.74 -14.65
CA ASN A 43 11.22 7.83 -15.19
C ASN A 43 9.88 7.99 -14.45
N PRO A 44 8.83 8.57 -15.08
CA PRO A 44 7.57 8.83 -14.40
C PRO A 44 6.70 7.56 -14.24
N ILE A 45 7.04 6.47 -14.94
CA ILE A 45 6.19 5.28 -15.07
C ILE A 45 5.88 4.64 -13.71
N PRO A 46 6.85 4.35 -12.82
CA PRO A 46 6.56 3.74 -11.53
C PRO A 46 5.66 4.60 -10.65
N TYR A 47 5.83 5.92 -10.69
CA TYR A 47 5.02 6.88 -9.90
C TYR A 47 3.57 6.90 -10.37
N ILE A 48 3.33 6.97 -11.68
CA ILE A 48 1.98 6.99 -12.25
C ILE A 48 1.27 5.65 -12.02
N ILE A 49 1.94 4.53 -12.32
CA ILE A 49 1.34 3.19 -12.18
C ILE A 49 1.05 2.90 -10.72
N SER A 50 1.98 3.20 -9.80
CA SER A 50 1.74 2.97 -8.35
C SER A 50 0.58 3.80 -7.82
N PHE A 51 0.41 5.05 -8.28
CA PHE A 51 -0.73 5.88 -7.91
C PHE A 51 -2.06 5.27 -8.39
N LEU A 52 -2.12 4.84 -9.65
CA LEU A 52 -3.30 4.18 -10.20
C LEU A 52 -3.63 2.88 -9.46
N CYS A 53 -2.62 2.08 -9.13
CA CYS A 53 -2.80 0.89 -8.30
C CYS A 53 -3.35 1.23 -6.91
N ALA A 54 -2.85 2.29 -6.25
CA ALA A 54 -3.36 2.74 -4.96
C ALA A 54 -4.84 3.17 -5.04
N VAL A 55 -5.23 3.86 -6.11
CA VAL A 55 -6.63 4.23 -6.37
C VAL A 55 -7.51 2.99 -6.60
N LEU A 56 -7.02 1.98 -7.32
CA LEU A 56 -7.73 0.72 -7.52
C LEU A 56 -7.94 -0.03 -6.21
N VAL A 57 -6.90 -0.13 -5.37
CA VAL A 57 -7.00 -0.72 -4.03
C VAL A 57 -8.03 0.06 -3.21
N ALA A 58 -7.96 1.38 -3.20
CA ALA A 58 -8.94 2.22 -2.49
C ALA A 58 -10.38 2.02 -2.98
N GLY A 59 -10.58 1.85 -4.28
CA GLY A 59 -11.88 1.57 -4.87
C GLY A 59 -12.46 0.23 -4.38
N MET A 60 -11.63 -0.83 -4.38
CA MET A 60 -12.04 -2.14 -3.91
C MET A 60 -12.25 -2.17 -2.40
N THR A 61 -11.38 -1.53 -1.62
CA THR A 61 -11.56 -1.37 -0.17
C THR A 61 -12.87 -0.66 0.15
N ARG A 62 -13.21 0.42 -0.56
CA ARG A 62 -14.51 1.09 -0.42
C ARG A 62 -15.66 0.13 -0.70
N HIS A 63 -15.59 -0.65 -1.78
CA HIS A 63 -16.63 -1.63 -2.12
C HIS A 63 -16.83 -2.66 -1.00
N ILE A 64 -15.74 -3.19 -0.44
CA ILE A 64 -15.77 -4.16 0.66
C ILE A 64 -16.36 -3.53 1.93
N LEU A 65 -15.93 -2.33 2.31
CA LEU A 65 -16.39 -1.66 3.53
C LEU A 65 -17.89 -1.35 3.46
N VAL A 66 -18.36 -0.82 2.33
CA VAL A 66 -19.79 -0.57 2.10
C VAL A 66 -20.58 -1.87 2.09
N GLY A 67 -20.10 -2.91 1.40
CA GLY A 67 -20.76 -4.22 1.35
C GLY A 67 -20.82 -4.92 2.70
N SER A 68 -19.89 -4.60 3.60
CA SER A 68 -19.80 -5.17 4.95
C SER A 68 -20.49 -4.31 6.02
N GLY A 69 -21.11 -3.18 5.65
CA GLY A 69 -21.79 -2.27 6.58
C GLY A 69 -20.85 -1.57 7.58
N VAL A 70 -19.58 -1.37 7.21
CA VAL A 70 -18.60 -0.69 8.06
C VAL A 70 -18.77 0.82 7.93
N GLU A 71 -19.17 1.46 9.03
CA GLU A 71 -19.46 2.91 9.06
C GLU A 71 -18.58 3.69 10.04
N THR A 72 -17.73 3.00 10.82
CA THR A 72 -16.89 3.64 11.84
C THR A 72 -15.45 3.78 11.37
N LEU A 73 -14.77 4.86 11.79
CA LEU A 73 -13.35 5.06 11.51
C LEU A 73 -12.48 3.90 12.00
N GLY A 74 -12.74 3.41 13.21
CA GLY A 74 -12.03 2.25 13.76
C GLY A 74 -12.27 0.98 12.95
N GLY A 75 -13.52 0.76 12.50
CA GLY A 75 -13.87 -0.34 11.62
C GLY A 75 -13.13 -0.26 10.29
N GLY A 76 -13.14 0.90 9.63
CA GLY A 76 -12.42 1.11 8.37
C GLY A 76 -10.92 0.86 8.50
N PHE A 77 -10.29 1.40 9.55
CA PHE A 77 -8.87 1.18 9.83
C PHE A 77 -8.54 -0.29 10.06
N VAL A 78 -9.30 -0.98 10.93
CA VAL A 78 -9.06 -2.40 11.25
C VAL A 78 -9.34 -3.30 10.05
N SER A 79 -10.39 -3.05 9.28
CA SER A 79 -10.66 -3.76 8.03
C SER A 79 -9.55 -3.52 7.00
N GLY A 80 -9.05 -2.28 6.89
CA GLY A 80 -7.90 -1.95 6.05
C GLY A 80 -6.62 -2.69 6.48
N LEU A 81 -6.30 -2.70 7.77
CA LEU A 81 -5.22 -3.51 8.34
C LEU A 81 -5.41 -4.98 8.01
N GLY A 82 -6.63 -5.51 8.14
CA GLY A 82 -6.95 -6.90 7.84
C GLY A 82 -6.69 -7.25 6.37
N LEU A 83 -7.13 -6.40 5.44
CA LEU A 83 -6.87 -6.57 4.01
C LEU A 83 -5.37 -6.53 3.70
N GLY A 84 -4.63 -5.61 4.29
CA GLY A 84 -3.20 -5.52 4.03
C GLY A 84 -2.39 -6.66 4.69
N LEU A 85 -2.70 -7.01 5.94
CA LEU A 85 -1.96 -8.01 6.71
C LEU A 85 -2.32 -9.45 6.31
N PHE A 86 -3.60 -9.75 6.07
CA PHE A 86 -4.06 -11.12 5.83
C PHE A 86 -4.37 -11.43 4.37
N ILE A 87 -4.43 -10.43 3.49
CA ILE A 87 -4.57 -10.65 2.04
C ILE A 87 -3.30 -10.22 1.32
N ALA A 88 -2.93 -8.93 1.34
CA ALA A 88 -1.83 -8.43 0.53
C ALA A 88 -0.46 -9.01 0.94
N THR A 89 -0.16 -9.02 2.24
CA THR A 89 1.14 -9.49 2.75
C THR A 89 1.41 -10.97 2.44
N PRO A 90 0.47 -11.92 2.62
CA PRO A 90 0.67 -13.31 2.20
C PRO A 90 1.02 -13.46 0.72
N TRP A 91 0.34 -12.74 -0.18
CA TRP A 91 0.68 -12.76 -1.60
C TRP A 91 2.10 -12.21 -1.87
N ILE A 92 2.50 -11.15 -1.18
CA ILE A 92 3.87 -10.60 -1.27
C ILE A 92 4.89 -11.65 -0.79
N VAL A 93 4.68 -12.24 0.39
CA VAL A 93 5.53 -13.29 0.98
C VAL A 93 5.72 -14.43 -0.02
N THR A 94 4.62 -14.98 -0.55
CA THR A 94 4.66 -16.09 -1.50
C THR A 94 5.44 -15.72 -2.76
N ASN A 95 5.10 -14.60 -3.41
CA ASN A 95 5.76 -14.19 -4.65
C ASN A 95 7.26 -13.91 -4.44
N TYR A 96 7.63 -13.34 -3.31
CA TYR A 96 9.02 -12.98 -3.01
C TYR A 96 9.86 -14.19 -2.62
N LEU A 97 9.30 -15.14 -1.86
CA LEU A 97 9.97 -16.41 -1.55
C LEU A 97 10.25 -17.22 -2.82
N TYR A 98 9.27 -17.35 -3.72
CA TYR A 98 9.49 -18.04 -5.00
C TYR A 98 10.47 -17.29 -5.91
N SER A 99 10.51 -15.96 -5.81
CA SER A 99 11.49 -15.13 -6.52
C SER A 99 12.85 -15.01 -5.81
N GLN A 100 13.07 -15.77 -4.73
CA GLN A 100 14.32 -15.78 -3.94
C GLN A 100 14.75 -14.39 -3.45
N ARG A 101 13.80 -13.50 -3.17
CA ARG A 101 14.07 -12.16 -2.62
C ARG A 101 14.43 -12.26 -1.14
N LYS A 102 15.21 -11.29 -0.64
CA LYS A 102 15.61 -11.23 0.77
C LYS A 102 14.38 -11.13 1.69
N PRO A 103 14.32 -11.87 2.81
CA PRO A 103 13.21 -11.77 3.77
C PRO A 103 13.01 -10.36 4.34
N ALA A 104 14.07 -9.56 4.43
CA ALA A 104 13.97 -8.15 4.83
C ALA A 104 13.06 -7.34 3.89
N LEU A 105 13.08 -7.64 2.59
CA LEU A 105 12.23 -6.96 1.61
C LEU A 105 10.76 -7.31 1.81
N ILE A 106 10.47 -8.56 2.19
CA ILE A 106 9.12 -9.01 2.54
C ILE A 106 8.56 -8.22 3.74
N VAL A 107 9.38 -7.96 4.76
CA VAL A 107 8.96 -7.19 5.94
C VAL A 107 8.69 -5.73 5.58
N ILE A 108 9.54 -5.13 4.75
CA ILE A 108 9.40 -3.73 4.32
C ILE A 108 8.12 -3.56 3.48
N ASP A 109 7.96 -4.40 2.46
CA ASP A 109 6.88 -4.25 1.48
C ASP A 109 5.54 -4.76 2.02
N GLY A 110 5.57 -5.81 2.85
CA GLY A 110 4.40 -6.29 3.59
C GLY A 110 3.93 -5.28 4.64
N GLY A 111 4.87 -4.62 5.35
CA GLY A 111 4.56 -3.52 6.26
C GLY A 111 3.91 -2.33 5.54
N TYR A 112 4.48 -1.94 4.39
CA TYR A 112 3.90 -0.93 3.51
C TYR A 112 2.48 -1.29 3.07
N ALA A 113 2.27 -2.51 2.55
CA ALA A 113 0.95 -2.95 2.09
C ALA A 113 -0.07 -2.97 3.24
N THR A 114 0.36 -3.41 4.43
CA THR A 114 -0.48 -3.46 5.63
C THR A 114 -0.93 -2.08 6.08
N LEU A 115 0.02 -1.17 6.28
CA LEU A 115 -0.27 0.18 6.76
C LEU A 115 -0.93 1.05 5.68
N GLY A 116 -0.56 0.88 4.41
CA GLY A 116 -1.19 1.54 3.28
C GLY A 116 -2.68 1.21 3.18
N CYS A 117 -3.04 -0.08 3.29
CA CYS A 117 -4.44 -0.50 3.32
C CYS A 117 -5.19 0.03 4.55
N ALA A 118 -4.54 0.11 5.71
CA ALA A 118 -5.11 0.70 6.92
C ALA A 118 -5.44 2.19 6.74
N ILE A 119 -4.51 2.95 6.14
CA ILE A 119 -4.70 4.36 5.82
C ILE A 119 -5.85 4.54 4.83
N ILE A 120 -5.91 3.73 3.78
CA ILE A 120 -7.04 3.73 2.84
C ILE A 120 -8.36 3.54 3.59
N GLY A 121 -8.45 2.49 4.42
CA GLY A 121 -9.66 2.16 5.16
C GLY A 121 -10.08 3.28 6.12
N ALA A 122 -9.14 3.90 6.82
CA ALA A 122 -9.41 5.04 7.69
C ALA A 122 -9.86 6.29 6.91
N VAL A 123 -9.16 6.63 5.81
CA VAL A 123 -9.44 7.83 5.03
C VAL A 123 -10.81 7.76 4.36
N LEU A 124 -11.21 6.57 3.91
CA LEU A 124 -12.54 6.35 3.36
C LEU A 124 -13.63 6.71 4.37
N MET A 125 -13.44 6.48 5.68
CA MET A 125 -14.46 6.72 6.70
C MET A 125 -14.74 8.21 7.02
N PHE A 126 -14.03 9.15 6.39
CA PHE A 126 -14.31 10.58 6.52
C PHE A 126 -15.35 11.11 5.51
N PHE A 127 -15.94 10.25 4.67
CA PHE A 127 -16.85 10.62 3.55
C PHE A 127 -18.19 9.89 3.59
#